data_AF-A0A439CTA2-F1
#
_entry.id   AF-A0A439CTA2-F1
#
_cell.length_a   1.000
_cell.length_b   1.000
_cell.length_c   1.000
_cell.angle_alpha   90.00
_cell.angle_beta   90.00
_cell.angle_gamma   90.00
#
_symmetry.space_group_name_H-M   'P 1'
#
loop_
_entity.id
_entity.type
_entity.pdbx_description
1 polymer ?
#
loop_
_entity_poly.entity_id
_entity_poly.type
_entity_poly.pdbx_seq_one_letter_code
_entity_poly.pdbx_strand_id
1 'polypeptide(L)'
;MRRLVNFYDPATKGCDDRGRTLDEILDWGNNQLEMQHDYIQTVFPLPEESAFNHIGPVVDEETMLIFTQSPELKGNLLRALKRMLAFYGFDAEDKEGHEYELVITPRRDYRNGFFRWVARFNHNHLRITRIIRSLRILGLGGAARDFYDALMDVHAEFDKISPTTIGFWTRALDEPLRYTPDGGEVPWLEKY
;
A
#
# COMPACT_ATOMS: atom_id res chain seq x y z
N MET A 1 7.11 -17.83 -13.00
CA MET A 1 7.51 -17.64 -11.58
C MET A 1 8.38 -16.39 -11.54
N ARG A 2 8.13 -15.43 -10.64
CA ARG A 2 8.68 -14.04 -10.59
C ARG A 2 7.91 -12.90 -11.28
N ARG A 3 6.61 -13.03 -11.60
CA ARG A 3 5.85 -11.91 -12.21
C ARG A 3 5.89 -10.64 -11.36
N LEU A 4 5.68 -10.75 -10.04
CA LEU A 4 5.75 -9.61 -9.12
C LEU A 4 7.16 -9.02 -9.05
N VAL A 5 8.18 -9.85 -8.84
CA VAL A 5 9.57 -9.39 -8.82
C VAL A 5 9.92 -8.64 -10.10
N ASN A 6 9.58 -9.19 -11.26
CA ASN A 6 9.85 -8.57 -12.56
C ASN A 6 9.09 -7.25 -12.75
N PHE A 7 7.85 -7.14 -12.24
CA PHE A 7 7.05 -5.91 -12.30
C PHE A 7 7.69 -4.75 -11.53
N TYR A 8 8.36 -5.05 -10.41
CA TYR A 8 9.09 -4.06 -9.62
C TYR A 8 10.56 -3.92 -9.99
N ASP A 9 11.14 -4.82 -10.77
CA ASP A 9 12.55 -4.76 -11.14
C ASP A 9 12.78 -3.64 -12.17
N PRO A 10 13.63 -2.62 -11.86
CA PRO A 10 13.88 -1.50 -12.76
C PRO A 10 14.58 -1.89 -14.07
N ALA A 11 15.28 -3.02 -14.11
CA ALA A 11 15.93 -3.54 -15.32
C ALA A 11 14.93 -4.33 -16.18
N THR A 12 14.11 -5.18 -15.55
CA THR A 12 13.17 -6.05 -16.27
C THR A 12 11.92 -5.30 -16.73
N LYS A 13 11.40 -4.37 -15.91
CA LYS A 13 10.17 -3.60 -16.16
C LYS A 13 9.00 -4.47 -16.66
N GLY A 14 8.70 -5.53 -15.93
CA GLY A 14 7.59 -6.42 -16.22
C GLY A 14 6.25 -5.68 -16.19
N CYS A 15 5.25 -6.27 -16.86
CA CYS A 15 3.88 -5.76 -16.89
C CYS A 15 2.96 -6.55 -15.96
N ASP A 16 1.88 -5.90 -15.53
CA ASP A 16 0.73 -6.58 -14.95
C ASP A 16 -0.07 -7.34 -16.02
N ASP A 17 -1.17 -8.01 -15.62
CA ASP A 17 -1.99 -8.81 -16.55
C ASP A 17 -2.76 -7.97 -17.58
N ARG A 18 -2.72 -6.63 -17.48
CA ARG A 18 -3.26 -5.68 -18.46
C ARG A 18 -2.18 -5.10 -19.37
N GLY A 19 -0.92 -5.54 -19.25
CA GLY A 19 0.19 -5.04 -20.05
C GLY A 19 0.76 -3.71 -19.55
N ARG A 20 0.43 -3.27 -18.33
CA ARG A 20 0.88 -2.01 -17.74
C ARG A 20 2.12 -2.24 -16.87
N THR A 21 3.13 -1.40 -17.00
CA THR A 21 4.30 -1.36 -16.12
C THR A 21 4.03 -0.56 -14.86
N LEU A 22 4.87 -0.72 -13.83
CA LEU A 22 4.80 0.11 -12.63
C LEU A 22 4.93 1.59 -12.97
N ASP A 23 5.91 1.96 -13.81
CA ASP A 23 6.17 3.36 -14.17
C ASP A 23 4.95 4.00 -14.85
N GLU A 24 4.29 3.29 -15.77
CA GLU A 24 3.06 3.79 -16.43
C GLU A 24 1.92 4.02 -15.43
N ILE A 25 1.72 3.10 -14.47
CA ILE A 25 0.66 3.26 -13.46
C ILE A 25 0.96 4.44 -12.54
N LEU A 26 2.22 4.62 -12.13
CA LEU A 26 2.61 5.71 -11.24
C LEU A 26 2.54 7.09 -11.93
N ASP A 27 2.66 7.14 -13.26
CA ASP A 27 2.52 8.37 -14.04
C ASP A 27 1.05 8.80 -14.26
N TRP A 28 0.08 7.93 -13.96
CA TRP A 28 -1.35 8.27 -14.11
C TRP A 28 -1.76 9.48 -13.30
N GLY A 29 -2.70 10.27 -13.83
CA GLY A 29 -3.36 11.34 -13.10
C GLY A 29 -4.30 10.81 -12.00
N ASN A 30 -4.58 11.65 -10.99
CA ASN A 30 -5.44 11.26 -9.86
C ASN A 30 -6.85 10.80 -10.28
N ASN A 31 -7.43 11.37 -11.34
CA ASN A 31 -8.73 10.91 -11.84
C ASN A 31 -8.68 9.47 -12.35
N GLN A 32 -7.59 9.09 -13.01
CA GLN A 32 -7.42 7.74 -13.54
C GLN A 32 -7.19 6.72 -12.41
N LEU A 33 -6.39 7.07 -11.39
CA LEU A 33 -6.23 6.24 -10.18
C LEU A 33 -7.53 6.09 -9.37
N GLU A 34 -8.39 7.09 -9.39
CA GLU A 34 -9.71 7.01 -8.73
C GLU A 34 -10.63 6.06 -9.52
N MET A 35 -10.69 6.20 -10.86
CA MET A 35 -11.60 5.41 -11.71
C MET A 35 -11.15 3.97 -11.95
N GLN A 36 -9.84 3.70 -12.01
CA GLN A 36 -9.32 2.34 -12.21
C GLN A 36 -9.09 1.68 -10.85
N HIS A 37 -9.62 0.47 -10.66
CA HIS A 37 -9.53 -0.22 -9.37
C HIS A 37 -8.64 -1.47 -9.38
N ASP A 38 -8.26 -1.98 -10.54
CA ASP A 38 -7.56 -3.25 -10.69
C ASP A 38 -6.04 -3.14 -10.44
N TYR A 39 -5.43 -1.98 -10.72
CA TYR A 39 -3.99 -1.78 -10.52
C TYR A 39 -3.54 -2.01 -9.07
N ILE A 40 -4.40 -1.67 -8.09
CA ILE A 40 -4.02 -1.66 -6.67
C ILE A 40 -3.61 -3.04 -6.19
N GLN A 41 -4.13 -4.10 -6.82
CA GLN A 41 -3.81 -5.47 -6.45
C GLN A 41 -2.39 -5.87 -6.81
N THR A 42 -1.89 -5.36 -7.94
CA THR A 42 -0.51 -5.61 -8.41
C THR A 42 0.49 -4.64 -7.77
N VAL A 43 0.10 -3.37 -7.58
CA VAL A 43 0.98 -2.33 -6.99
C VAL A 43 1.07 -2.42 -5.46
N PHE A 44 0.15 -3.11 -4.81
CA PHE A 44 0.25 -3.44 -3.38
C PHE A 44 -0.22 -4.88 -3.17
N PRO A 45 0.59 -5.88 -3.58
CA PRO A 45 0.18 -7.27 -3.55
C PRO A 45 0.13 -7.79 -2.11
N LEU A 46 -0.72 -8.78 -1.88
CA LEU A 46 -0.93 -9.43 -0.59
C LEU A 46 -0.71 -10.94 -0.72
N PRO A 47 -0.37 -11.61 0.39
CA PRO A 47 -0.24 -13.07 0.42
C PRO A 47 -1.60 -13.78 0.59
N GLU A 48 -2.62 -13.08 1.10
CA GLU A 48 -4.01 -13.50 1.03
C GLU A 48 -4.64 -13.22 -0.36
N GLU A 49 -5.44 -14.17 -0.86
CA GLU A 49 -6.23 -13.93 -2.07
C GLU A 49 -7.26 -12.83 -1.85
N SER A 50 -7.51 -12.02 -2.90
CA SER A 50 -8.55 -11.00 -2.83
C SER A 50 -9.93 -11.64 -2.91
N ALA A 51 -10.80 -11.34 -1.94
CA ALA A 51 -12.23 -11.70 -1.99
C ALA A 51 -12.97 -11.07 -3.18
N PHE A 52 -12.42 -10.00 -3.76
CA PHE A 52 -12.95 -9.31 -4.92
C PHE A 52 -11.93 -9.43 -6.07
N ASN A 53 -12.22 -10.27 -7.07
CA ASN A 53 -11.41 -10.59 -8.26
C ASN A 53 -10.15 -11.44 -8.02
N HIS A 54 -10.22 -12.72 -8.45
CA HIS A 54 -9.13 -13.73 -8.44
C HIS A 54 -8.01 -13.49 -9.49
N ILE A 55 -7.72 -12.25 -9.88
CA ILE A 55 -6.79 -11.97 -11.00
C ILE A 55 -5.47 -11.35 -10.53
N GLY A 56 -5.42 -10.73 -9.35
CA GLY A 56 -4.18 -10.13 -8.85
C GLY A 56 -3.12 -11.16 -8.44
N PRO A 57 -1.83 -10.90 -8.67
CA PRO A 57 -0.77 -11.79 -8.21
C PRO A 57 -0.68 -11.81 -6.68
N VAL A 58 -0.50 -13.01 -6.12
CA VAL A 58 -0.35 -13.24 -4.68
C VAL A 58 1.13 -13.26 -4.31
N VAL A 59 1.46 -12.74 -3.12
CA VAL A 59 2.81 -12.82 -2.55
C VAL A 59 3.02 -14.21 -1.94
N ASP A 60 4.03 -14.94 -2.43
CA ASP A 60 4.52 -16.16 -1.81
C ASP A 60 5.78 -15.90 -0.97
N GLU A 61 6.23 -16.93 -0.24
CA GLU A 61 7.41 -16.86 0.63
C GLU A 61 8.67 -16.46 -0.15
N GLU A 62 8.87 -16.98 -1.36
CA GLU A 62 10.00 -16.63 -2.22
C GLU A 62 9.97 -15.13 -2.60
N THR A 63 8.82 -14.62 -3.05
CA THR A 63 8.65 -13.21 -3.42
C THR A 63 8.90 -12.29 -2.23
N MET A 64 8.36 -12.63 -1.06
CA MET A 64 8.57 -11.86 0.17
C MET A 64 10.05 -11.79 0.54
N LEU A 65 10.76 -12.92 0.50
CA LEU A 65 12.18 -12.99 0.80
C LEU A 65 13.03 -12.19 -0.20
N ILE A 66 12.67 -12.19 -1.48
CA ILE A 66 13.34 -11.37 -2.51
C ILE A 66 13.14 -9.88 -2.23
N PHE A 67 11.92 -9.44 -1.91
CA PHE A 67 11.63 -8.03 -1.59
C PHE A 67 12.41 -7.56 -0.37
N THR A 68 12.36 -8.33 0.73
CA THR A 68 13.04 -7.94 1.98
C THR A 68 14.56 -7.74 1.80
N GLN A 69 15.17 -8.44 0.84
CA GLN A 69 16.61 -8.38 0.56
C GLN A 69 17.01 -7.41 -0.58
N SER A 70 16.08 -6.89 -1.39
CA SER A 70 16.40 -6.01 -2.51
C SER A 70 16.08 -4.53 -2.21
N PRO A 71 17.09 -3.66 -2.13
CA PRO A 71 16.89 -2.22 -2.04
C PRO A 71 16.10 -1.63 -3.22
N GLU A 72 16.28 -2.17 -4.43
CA GLU A 72 15.63 -1.68 -5.64
C GLU A 72 14.12 -1.94 -5.63
N LEU A 73 13.70 -3.16 -5.25
CA LEU A 73 12.28 -3.50 -5.15
C LEU A 73 11.60 -2.72 -4.02
N LYS A 74 12.25 -2.60 -2.86
CA LYS A 74 11.76 -1.76 -1.74
C LYS A 74 11.68 -0.29 -2.13
N GLY A 75 12.67 0.23 -2.86
CA GLY A 75 12.64 1.59 -3.40
C GLY A 75 11.46 1.85 -4.34
N ASN A 76 11.14 0.88 -5.20
CA ASN A 76 9.99 0.99 -6.11
C ASN A 76 8.64 0.86 -5.39
N LEU A 77 8.54 0.03 -4.35
CA LEU A 77 7.36 -0.03 -3.48
C LEU A 77 7.18 1.28 -2.68
N LEU A 78 8.26 1.86 -2.17
CA LEU A 78 8.23 3.17 -1.51
C LEU A 78 7.82 4.28 -2.48
N ARG A 79 8.30 4.23 -3.74
CA ARG A 79 7.84 5.16 -4.80
C ARG A 79 6.33 5.04 -5.04
N ALA A 80 5.81 3.81 -5.07
CA ALA A 80 4.38 3.58 -5.18
C ALA A 80 3.59 4.15 -3.99
N LEU A 81 4.10 3.99 -2.76
CA LEU A 81 3.50 4.62 -1.58
C LEU A 81 3.49 6.15 -1.71
N LYS A 82 4.62 6.79 -2.04
CA LYS A 82 4.69 8.25 -2.24
C LYS A 82 3.68 8.74 -3.28
N ARG A 83 3.48 7.98 -4.36
CA ARG A 83 2.45 8.29 -5.35
C ARG A 83 1.03 8.23 -4.77
N MET A 84 0.74 7.22 -3.95
CA MET A 84 -0.57 7.11 -3.28
C MET A 84 -0.77 8.16 -2.19
N LEU A 85 0.28 8.53 -1.45
CA LEU A 85 0.25 9.66 -0.50
C LEU A 85 -0.14 10.95 -1.21
N ALA A 86 0.47 11.26 -2.35
CA ALA A 86 0.10 12.41 -3.17
C ALA A 86 -1.36 12.36 -3.64
N PHE A 87 -1.85 11.18 -4.03
CA PHE A 87 -3.26 10.96 -4.40
C PHE A 87 -4.23 11.19 -3.23
N TYR A 88 -3.83 10.80 -2.01
CA TYR A 88 -4.59 10.97 -0.78
C TYR A 88 -4.44 12.37 -0.15
N GLY A 89 -3.62 13.25 -0.71
CA GLY A 89 -3.49 14.64 -0.25
C GLY A 89 -2.34 14.90 0.69
N PHE A 90 -1.32 14.04 0.70
CA PHE A 90 -0.12 14.17 1.51
C PHE A 90 1.14 14.42 0.66
N ASP A 91 2.06 15.20 1.21
CA ASP A 91 3.46 15.24 0.82
C ASP A 91 4.23 14.22 1.65
N ALA A 92 5.33 13.71 1.09
CA ALA A 92 6.13 12.66 1.70
C ALA A 92 7.59 12.84 1.35
N GLU A 93 8.42 13.01 2.37
CA GLU A 93 9.87 13.18 2.26
C GLU A 93 10.58 12.04 2.98
N ASP A 94 11.76 11.65 2.49
CA ASP A 94 12.56 10.62 3.16
C ASP A 94 13.08 11.15 4.50
N LYS A 95 12.97 10.34 5.54
CA LYS A 95 13.45 10.71 6.86
C LYS A 95 14.97 10.53 6.93
N GLU A 96 15.68 11.61 7.22
CA GLU A 96 17.14 11.61 7.21
C GLU A 96 17.71 10.57 8.18
N GLY A 97 18.56 9.67 7.67
CA GLY A 97 19.19 8.60 8.46
C GLY A 97 18.31 7.37 8.72
N HIS A 98 17.08 7.32 8.21
CA HIS A 98 16.15 6.21 8.38
C HIS A 98 15.73 5.63 7.02
N GLU A 99 16.27 4.46 6.66
CA GLU A 99 15.91 3.82 5.39
C GLU A 99 14.43 3.47 5.35
N TYR A 100 13.74 3.94 4.29
CA TYR A 100 12.32 3.66 4.03
C TYR A 100 11.35 4.11 5.13
N GLU A 101 11.70 5.12 5.91
CA GLU A 101 10.77 5.90 6.74
C GLU A 101 10.51 7.26 6.10
N LEU A 102 9.32 7.81 6.34
CA LEU A 102 8.84 9.03 5.70
C LEU A 102 8.41 10.08 6.73
N VAL A 103 8.66 11.34 6.41
CA VAL A 103 7.94 12.46 7.01
C VAL A 103 6.75 12.75 6.12
N ILE A 104 5.53 12.54 6.64
CA ILE A 104 4.28 12.69 5.89
C ILE A 104 3.50 13.89 6.43
N THR A 105 3.15 14.82 5.56
CA THR A 105 2.43 16.05 5.93
C THR A 105 1.30 16.34 4.96
N PRO A 106 0.18 16.96 5.38
CA PRO A 106 -0.85 17.38 4.44
C PRO A 106 -0.30 18.34 3.37
N ARG A 107 -0.67 18.12 2.10
CA ARG A 107 -0.35 19.03 0.98
C ARG A 107 -0.98 20.40 1.17
N ARG A 108 -0.44 21.42 0.50
CA ARG A 108 -1.09 22.75 0.44
C ARG A 108 -2.55 22.67 -0.06
N ASP A 109 -2.85 21.78 -1.00
CA ASP A 109 -4.17 21.54 -1.56
C ASP A 109 -4.80 20.23 -1.06
N TYR A 110 -4.44 19.79 0.16
CA TYR A 110 -4.83 18.51 0.77
C TYR A 110 -6.31 18.15 0.62
N ARG A 111 -7.21 19.15 0.65
CA ARG A 111 -8.66 18.96 0.54
C ARG A 111 -9.04 18.11 -0.66
N ASN A 112 -8.42 18.35 -1.81
CA ASN A 112 -8.67 17.58 -3.03
C ASN A 112 -8.36 16.09 -2.82
N GLY A 113 -7.27 15.79 -2.12
CA GLY A 113 -6.88 14.43 -1.71
C GLY A 113 -7.83 13.82 -0.69
N PHE A 114 -8.11 14.57 0.37
CA PHE A 114 -8.91 14.12 1.51
C PHE A 114 -10.33 13.78 1.09
N PHE A 115 -10.92 14.50 0.13
CA PHE A 115 -12.24 14.14 -0.42
C PHE A 115 -12.34 12.71 -0.97
N ARG A 116 -11.21 12.09 -1.35
CA ARG A 116 -11.18 10.71 -1.85
C ARG A 116 -11.30 9.65 -0.76
N TRP A 117 -11.15 9.99 0.52
CA TRP A 117 -11.10 8.97 1.58
C TRP A 117 -11.62 9.43 2.96
N VAL A 118 -11.58 10.73 3.29
CA VAL A 118 -12.07 11.31 4.55
C VAL A 118 -13.60 11.40 4.51
N ALA A 119 -14.23 10.25 4.66
CA ALA A 119 -15.68 10.07 4.71
C ALA A 119 -16.01 8.82 5.52
N ARG A 120 -17.27 8.69 5.94
CA ARG A 120 -17.71 7.54 6.75
C ARG A 120 -17.65 6.23 5.99
N PHE A 121 -17.97 6.26 4.70
CA PHE A 121 -17.95 5.11 3.80
C PHE A 121 -17.26 5.52 2.50
N ASN A 122 -16.13 4.89 2.20
CA ASN A 122 -15.39 5.15 0.97
C ASN A 122 -14.63 3.89 0.52
N HIS A 123 -14.63 3.60 -0.77
CA HIS A 123 -13.94 2.43 -1.32
C HIS A 123 -12.41 2.49 -1.14
N ASN A 124 -11.83 3.69 -1.06
CA ASN A 124 -10.41 3.88 -0.77
C ASN A 124 -10.01 3.36 0.62
N HIS A 125 -10.94 3.17 1.55
CA HIS A 125 -10.64 2.59 2.87
C HIS A 125 -10.02 1.18 2.76
N LEU A 126 -10.54 0.35 1.85
CA LEU A 126 -9.99 -0.99 1.60
C LEU A 126 -8.64 -0.94 0.88
N ARG A 127 -8.44 0.04 -0.01
CA ARG A 127 -7.13 0.27 -0.65
C ARG A 127 -6.08 0.68 0.38
N ILE A 128 -6.44 1.55 1.31
CA ILE A 128 -5.56 1.98 2.40
C ILE A 128 -5.17 0.78 3.28
N THR A 129 -6.13 -0.05 3.70
CA THR A 129 -5.84 -1.29 4.43
C THR A 129 -4.83 -2.17 3.67
N ARG A 130 -5.05 -2.35 2.37
CA ARG A 130 -4.19 -3.14 1.49
C ARG A 130 -2.77 -2.57 1.39
N ILE A 131 -2.64 -1.25 1.25
CA ILE A 131 -1.35 -0.57 1.19
C ILE A 131 -0.56 -0.80 2.48
N ILE A 132 -1.17 -0.52 3.65
CA ILE A 132 -0.53 -0.71 4.96
C ILE A 132 -0.04 -2.15 5.12
N ARG A 133 -0.92 -3.11 4.81
CA ARG A 133 -0.62 -4.55 4.92
C ARG A 133 0.50 -4.98 3.97
N SER A 134 0.45 -4.56 2.71
CA SER A 134 1.44 -4.90 1.68
C SER A 134 2.82 -4.36 2.03
N LEU A 135 2.90 -3.12 2.52
CA LEU A 135 4.16 -2.52 2.99
C LEU A 135 4.80 -3.36 4.09
N ARG A 136 4.02 -3.79 5.09
CA ARG A 136 4.55 -4.67 6.15
C ARG A 136 5.05 -6.00 5.62
N ILE A 137 4.27 -6.67 4.78
CA ILE A 137 4.64 -7.95 4.18
C ILE A 137 5.96 -7.84 3.40
N LEU A 138 6.16 -6.76 2.66
CA LEU A 138 7.31 -6.60 1.77
C LEU A 138 8.49 -5.89 2.42
N GLY A 139 8.50 -5.77 3.76
CA GLY A 139 9.65 -5.29 4.53
C GLY A 139 9.73 -3.76 4.70
N LEU A 140 8.64 -3.03 4.49
CA LEU A 140 8.53 -1.58 4.68
C LEU A 140 7.64 -1.22 5.89
N GLY A 141 7.88 -1.87 7.03
CA GLY A 141 7.10 -1.66 8.25
C GLY A 141 7.15 -0.21 8.79
N GLY A 142 8.30 0.48 8.66
CA GLY A 142 8.46 1.88 9.03
C GLY A 142 7.52 2.80 8.24
N ALA A 143 7.63 2.79 6.90
CA ALA A 143 6.70 3.52 6.03
C ALA A 143 5.22 3.15 6.24
N ALA A 144 4.90 1.90 6.57
CA ALA A 144 3.53 1.49 6.90
C ALA A 144 3.01 2.20 8.15
N ARG A 145 3.85 2.30 9.19
CA ARG A 145 3.55 3.02 10.44
C ARG A 145 3.41 4.51 10.19
N ASP A 146 4.35 5.12 9.46
CA ASP A 146 4.28 6.56 9.13
C ASP A 146 2.99 6.89 8.37
N PHE A 147 2.60 6.05 7.41
CA PHE A 147 1.34 6.23 6.68
C PHE A 147 0.12 6.08 7.58
N TYR A 148 0.10 5.07 8.45
CA TYR A 148 -0.98 4.90 9.41
C TYR A 148 -1.11 6.10 10.36
N ASP A 149 0.00 6.58 10.91
CA ASP A 149 -0.01 7.71 11.85
C ASP A 149 -0.55 8.98 11.18
N ALA A 150 -0.15 9.26 9.94
CA ALA A 150 -0.70 10.36 9.15
C ALA A 150 -2.22 10.25 8.91
N LEU A 151 -2.74 9.03 8.70
CA LEU A 151 -4.19 8.81 8.57
C LEU A 151 -4.91 9.05 9.90
N MET A 152 -4.29 8.67 11.01
CA MET A 152 -4.86 8.84 12.35
C MET A 152 -4.87 10.31 12.79
N ASP A 153 -3.86 11.08 12.44
CA ASP A 153 -3.84 12.53 12.68
C ASP A 153 -5.01 13.22 11.97
N VAL A 154 -5.27 12.86 10.71
CA VAL A 154 -6.44 13.35 9.97
C VAL A 154 -7.74 12.84 10.57
N HIS A 155 -7.80 11.59 11.04
CA HIS A 155 -8.99 11.10 11.74
C HIS A 155 -9.29 11.92 13.00
N ALA A 156 -8.27 12.24 13.79
CA ALA A 156 -8.39 13.04 15.00
C ALA A 156 -8.89 14.47 14.71
N GLU A 157 -8.51 15.05 13.56
CA GLU A 157 -8.98 16.38 13.15
C GLU A 157 -10.42 16.37 12.62
N PHE A 158 -10.77 15.42 11.75
CA PHE A 158 -12.03 15.47 10.98
C PHE A 158 -13.16 14.60 11.54
N ASP A 159 -12.83 13.55 12.29
CA ASP A 159 -13.76 12.57 12.88
C ASP A 159 -14.81 12.04 11.87
N LYS A 160 -14.35 11.71 10.65
CA LYS A 160 -15.23 11.21 9.57
C LYS A 160 -15.11 9.72 9.30
N ILE A 161 -14.09 9.04 9.81
CA ILE A 161 -13.81 7.64 9.47
C ILE A 161 -14.50 6.73 10.48
N SER A 162 -15.09 5.62 9.99
CA SER A 162 -15.82 4.72 10.87
C SER A 162 -14.86 3.95 11.82
N PRO A 163 -15.27 3.64 13.06
CA PRO A 163 -14.47 2.81 13.96
C PRO A 163 -14.11 1.44 13.38
N THR A 164 -15.01 0.87 12.56
CA THR A 164 -14.75 -0.38 11.84
C THR A 164 -13.56 -0.23 10.89
N THR A 165 -13.52 0.83 10.09
CA THR A 165 -12.41 1.15 9.18
C THR A 165 -11.11 1.32 9.95
N ILE A 166 -11.12 2.07 11.05
CA ILE A 166 -9.95 2.23 11.93
C ILE A 166 -9.47 0.87 12.43
N GLY A 167 -10.37 -0.01 12.85
CA GLY A 167 -10.03 -1.37 13.27
C GLY A 167 -9.33 -2.19 12.18
N PHE A 168 -9.72 -2.05 10.91
CA PHE A 168 -9.02 -2.69 9.79
C PHE A 168 -7.62 -2.13 9.58
N TRP A 169 -7.44 -0.80 9.65
CA TRP A 169 -6.13 -0.17 9.50
C TRP A 169 -5.19 -0.56 10.64
N THR A 170 -5.68 -0.56 11.88
CA THR A 170 -4.93 -1.00 13.05
C THR A 170 -4.51 -2.46 12.91
N ARG A 171 -5.43 -3.37 12.53
CA ARG A 171 -5.06 -4.78 12.36
C ARG A 171 -4.07 -5.01 11.22
N ALA A 172 -4.23 -4.30 10.10
CA ALA A 172 -3.26 -4.34 9.01
C ALA A 172 -1.84 -3.97 9.45
N LEU A 173 -1.73 -3.07 10.43
CA LEU A 173 -0.45 -2.55 10.90
C LEU A 173 0.15 -3.32 12.09
N ASP A 174 -0.68 -3.79 13.02
CA ASP A 174 -0.18 -4.25 14.32
C ASP A 174 -0.30 -5.77 14.51
N GLU A 175 -1.21 -6.45 13.78
CA GLU A 175 -1.35 -7.90 13.92
C GLU A 175 -0.09 -8.63 13.45
N PRO A 176 0.29 -9.77 14.05
CA PRO A 176 1.28 -10.68 13.50
C PRO A 176 1.04 -10.97 12.02
N LEU A 177 2.09 -11.08 11.20
CA LEU A 177 1.94 -11.14 9.74
C LEU A 177 1.08 -12.30 9.25
N ARG A 178 0.97 -13.39 10.03
CA ARG A 178 0.09 -14.52 9.73
C ARG A 178 -1.40 -14.20 9.74
N TYR A 179 -1.83 -13.15 10.44
CA TYR A 179 -3.24 -12.78 10.52
C TYR A 179 -3.59 -11.72 9.48
N THR A 180 -4.69 -11.94 8.77
CA THR A 180 -5.21 -10.97 7.80
C THR A 180 -6.09 -9.93 8.52
N PRO A 181 -6.23 -8.71 7.99
CA PRO A 181 -7.03 -7.66 8.64
C PRO A 181 -8.52 -8.00 8.81
N ASP A 182 -9.05 -8.97 8.08
CA ASP A 182 -10.42 -9.48 8.18
C ASP A 182 -10.57 -10.74 9.07
N GLY A 183 -9.48 -11.15 9.74
CA GLY A 183 -9.51 -12.26 10.71
C GLY A 183 -9.26 -13.65 10.11
N GLY A 184 -8.80 -13.71 8.86
CA GLY A 184 -8.24 -14.92 8.25
C GLY A 184 -6.77 -15.15 8.64
N GLU A 185 -6.21 -16.21 8.07
CA GLU A 185 -4.84 -16.64 8.34
C GLU A 185 -4.09 -16.97 7.04
N VAL A 186 -2.79 -16.69 7.05
CA VAL A 186 -1.83 -17.06 6.00
C VAL A 186 -0.78 -17.97 6.65
N PRO A 187 -0.95 -19.31 6.60
CA PRO A 187 -0.19 -20.23 7.45
C PRO A 187 1.33 -20.15 7.28
N TRP A 188 1.82 -19.92 6.05
CA TRP A 188 3.27 -19.87 5.81
C TRP A 188 3.96 -18.67 6.48
N LEU A 189 3.19 -17.63 6.84
CA LEU A 189 3.70 -16.46 7.54
C LEU A 189 3.89 -16.66 9.05
N GLU A 190 3.49 -17.79 9.63
CA GLU A 190 3.73 -18.08 11.05
C GLU A 190 5.21 -18.03 11.44
N LYS A 191 6.12 -18.17 10.47
CA LYS A 191 7.57 -18.14 10.65
C LYS A 191 8.15 -16.72 10.85
N TYR A 192 7.36 -15.66 10.58
CA TYR A 192 7.79 -14.26 10.49
C TYR A 192 6.96 -13.35 11.38
#